data_AF-A0A8H5YSF3-F1
#
_entry.id   AF-A0A8H5YSF3-F1
#
_cell.length_a   1.000
_cell.length_b   1.000
_cell.length_c   1.000
_cell.angle_alpha   90.00
_cell.angle_beta   90.00
_cell.angle_gamma   90.00
#
_symmetry.space_group_name_H-M   'P 1'
#
loop_
_entity.id
_entity.type
_entity.pdbx_description
1 polymer ?
#
loop_
_entity_poly.entity_id
_entity_poly.type
_entity_poly.pdbx_seq_one_letter_code
_entity_poly.pdbx_strand_id
1 'polypeptide(L)'
;MPSYTGRCVCGNVKYSVSLDSPDDARTSLCHCGSCKRAFGTNFGLTTKVALEGFSYDQGKPKTFKQENGVVREFCDNCGAFICEYGEQAADKFRYIMWGTFDERERFPPKGEFFCKYRETWMPEVPDVFHKNEIKDCRYSDHGYQDSPNFIRSNFQDHPFRLVSPSP
;
A
#
# COMPACT_ATOMS: atom_id res chain seq x y z
N MET A 1 20.91 -15.69 -6.79
CA MET A 1 20.00 -14.62 -6.33
C MET A 1 19.40 -15.06 -5.00
N PRO A 2 19.61 -14.33 -3.90
CA PRO A 2 18.81 -14.54 -2.69
C PRO A 2 17.31 -14.45 -3.02
N SER A 3 16.52 -15.36 -2.44
CA SER A 3 15.07 -15.39 -2.59
C SER A 3 14.42 -14.98 -1.27
N TYR A 4 13.50 -14.04 -1.34
CA TYR A 4 12.73 -13.54 -0.20
C TYR A 4 11.29 -13.98 -0.33
N THR A 5 10.68 -14.41 0.77
CA THR A 5 9.31 -14.94 0.75
C THR A 5 8.32 -14.00 1.42
N GLY A 6 7.06 -14.19 1.08
CA GLY A 6 5.97 -13.59 1.80
C GLY A 6 4.67 -14.35 1.60
N ARG A 7 3.67 -13.97 2.38
CA ARG A 7 2.39 -14.66 2.43
C ARG A 7 1.27 -13.77 2.90
N CYS A 8 0.05 -14.15 2.53
CA CYS A 8 -1.15 -13.63 3.16
C CYS A 8 -1.30 -14.12 4.62
N VAL A 9 -2.18 -13.48 5.38
CA VAL A 9 -2.45 -13.80 6.80
C VAL A 9 -2.82 -15.27 7.01
N CYS A 10 -3.64 -15.85 6.14
CA CYS A 10 -4.05 -17.26 6.26
C CYS A 10 -3.05 -18.27 5.64
N GLY A 11 -2.00 -17.81 4.97
CA GLY A 11 -1.01 -18.67 4.31
C GLY A 11 -1.46 -19.34 3.00
N ASN A 12 -2.68 -19.10 2.52
CA ASN A 12 -3.18 -19.68 1.26
C ASN A 12 -2.46 -19.14 0.02
N VAL A 13 -2.14 -17.84 0.02
CA VAL A 13 -1.30 -17.18 -0.97
C VAL A 13 0.11 -17.04 -0.40
N LYS A 14 1.10 -17.56 -1.13
CA LYS A 14 2.54 -17.44 -0.87
C LYS A 14 3.24 -16.98 -2.14
N TYR A 15 4.27 -16.17 -1.99
CA TYR A 15 5.05 -15.66 -3.10
C TYR A 15 6.54 -15.60 -2.74
N SER A 16 7.35 -15.56 -3.79
CA SER A 16 8.79 -15.38 -3.72
C SER A 16 9.23 -14.18 -4.56
N VAL A 17 10.32 -13.56 -4.12
CA VAL A 17 11.00 -12.45 -4.79
C VAL A 17 12.48 -12.80 -4.91
N SER A 18 12.96 -12.97 -6.14
CA SER A 18 14.37 -13.11 -6.46
C SER A 18 14.96 -11.74 -6.78
N LEU A 19 16.03 -11.37 -6.08
CA LEU A 19 16.77 -10.12 -6.31
C LEU A 19 18.27 -10.44 -6.39
N ASP A 20 19.03 -9.63 -7.15
CA ASP A 20 20.49 -9.69 -7.10
C ASP A 20 21.00 -9.07 -5.78
N SER A 21 20.40 -7.96 -5.36
CA SER A 21 20.61 -7.32 -4.06
C SER A 21 19.27 -6.88 -3.43
N PRO A 22 19.12 -6.92 -2.09
CA PRO A 22 17.97 -6.27 -1.44
C PRO A 22 17.88 -4.76 -1.76
N ASP A 23 18.96 -4.15 -2.24
CA ASP A 23 18.92 -2.76 -2.70
C ASP A 23 18.13 -2.53 -3.99
N ASP A 24 17.93 -3.56 -4.81
CA ASP A 24 17.16 -3.46 -6.05
C ASP A 24 15.66 -3.31 -5.77
N ALA A 25 15.22 -3.71 -4.57
CA ALA A 25 13.91 -3.39 -4.06
C ALA A 25 13.85 -1.92 -3.59
N ARG A 26 12.72 -1.28 -3.89
CA ARG A 26 12.43 0.10 -3.47
C ARG A 26 11.16 0.14 -2.64
N THR A 27 11.33 0.19 -1.32
CA THR A 27 10.22 0.41 -0.39
C THR A 27 9.91 1.90 -0.28
N SER A 28 8.62 2.25 -0.32
CA SER A 28 8.20 3.64 -0.15
C SER A 28 6.83 3.79 0.48
N LEU A 29 6.66 4.91 1.18
CA LEU A 29 5.36 5.36 1.68
C LEU A 29 4.68 6.21 0.61
N CYS A 30 3.36 6.05 0.48
CA CYS A 30 2.52 6.87 -0.39
C CYS A 30 1.36 7.46 0.41
N HIS A 31 1.30 8.79 0.45
CA HIS A 31 0.31 9.54 1.22
C HIS A 31 -0.95 9.93 0.44
N CYS A 32 -1.13 9.45 -0.79
CA CYS A 32 -2.32 9.80 -1.57
C CYS A 32 -3.58 9.11 -1.03
N GLY A 33 -4.76 9.72 -1.22
CA GLY A 33 -6.03 9.17 -0.76
C GLY A 33 -6.35 7.77 -1.27
N SER A 34 -5.93 7.41 -2.50
CA SER A 34 -6.13 6.06 -3.03
C SER A 34 -5.35 4.99 -2.24
N CYS A 35 -4.09 5.27 -1.89
CA CYS A 35 -3.28 4.37 -1.08
C CYS A 35 -3.81 4.30 0.35
N LYS A 36 -4.22 5.41 0.96
CA LYS A 36 -4.87 5.42 2.28
C LYS A 36 -6.11 4.52 2.31
N ARG A 37 -7.00 4.63 1.32
CA ARG A 37 -8.21 3.79 1.21
C ARG A 37 -7.88 2.31 0.96
N ALA A 38 -6.88 2.04 0.14
CA ALA A 38 -6.50 0.66 -0.19
C ALA A 38 -5.91 -0.08 1.00
N PHE A 39 -5.09 0.60 1.79
CA PHE A 39 -4.43 0.02 2.96
C PHE A 39 -5.27 0.12 4.25
N GLY A 40 -6.21 1.06 4.30
CA GLY A 40 -6.95 1.36 5.53
C GLY A 40 -6.12 2.10 6.58
N THR A 41 -5.04 2.78 6.17
CA THR A 41 -4.06 3.45 7.04
C THR A 41 -3.76 4.87 6.55
N ASN A 42 -2.96 5.63 7.30
CA ASN A 42 -2.53 6.99 6.97
C ASN A 42 -1.57 7.09 5.77
N PHE A 43 -1.05 5.96 5.28
CA PHE A 43 -0.26 5.86 4.05
C PHE A 43 -0.30 4.43 3.51
N GLY A 44 -0.04 4.25 2.22
CA GLY A 44 0.32 2.94 1.67
C GLY A 44 1.82 2.68 1.81
N LEU A 45 2.21 1.45 2.17
CA LEU A 45 3.61 1.04 2.27
C LEU A 45 3.86 -0.15 1.35
N THR A 46 4.57 0.10 0.25
CA THR A 46 4.85 -0.93 -0.77
C THR A 46 6.32 -1.07 -1.05
N THR A 47 6.73 -2.27 -1.43
CA THR A 47 8.04 -2.61 -1.97
C THR A 47 7.92 -2.84 -3.47
N LYS A 48 8.50 -1.95 -4.27
CA LYS A 48 8.58 -2.12 -5.73
C LYS A 48 9.68 -3.12 -6.07
N VAL A 49 9.32 -4.14 -6.85
CA VAL A 49 10.23 -5.17 -7.40
C VAL A 49 9.98 -5.37 -8.89
N ALA A 50 10.97 -5.88 -9.62
CA ALA A 50 10.81 -6.28 -11.01
C ALA A 50 9.89 -7.50 -11.13
N LEU A 51 9.04 -7.53 -12.16
CA LEU A 51 8.09 -8.63 -12.37
C LEU A 51 8.82 -9.96 -12.62
N GLU A 52 9.94 -9.92 -13.35
CA GLU A 52 10.77 -11.10 -13.64
C GLU A 52 11.28 -11.81 -12.38
N GLY A 53 11.44 -11.06 -11.27
CA GLY A 53 11.86 -11.58 -9.99
C GLY A 53 10.70 -12.01 -9.08
N PHE A 54 9.44 -11.83 -9.48
CA PHE A 54 8.28 -12.09 -8.62
C PHE A 54 7.45 -13.28 -9.11
N SER A 55 7.15 -14.22 -8.22
CA SER A 55 6.26 -15.35 -8.52
C SER A 55 5.36 -15.72 -7.34
N TYR A 56 4.15 -16.17 -7.66
CA TYR A 56 3.28 -16.86 -6.70
C TYR A 56 3.69 -18.33 -6.62
N ASP A 57 4.11 -18.76 -5.44
CA ASP A 57 4.52 -20.15 -5.18
C ASP A 57 3.31 -21.03 -4.81
N GLN A 58 2.25 -20.41 -4.27
CA GLN A 58 1.04 -21.09 -3.84
C GLN A 58 -0.16 -20.12 -3.87
N GLY A 59 -1.31 -20.64 -4.29
CA GLY A 59 -2.56 -19.88 -4.33
C GLY A 59 -2.61 -18.88 -5.47
N LYS A 60 -3.84 -18.49 -5.85
CA LYS A 60 -4.08 -17.46 -6.85
C LYS A 60 -4.82 -16.31 -6.17
N PRO A 61 -4.28 -15.08 -6.18
CA PRO A 61 -5.01 -13.94 -5.65
C PRO A 61 -6.22 -13.63 -6.54
N LYS A 62 -7.21 -12.99 -5.94
CA LYS A 62 -8.27 -12.31 -6.67
C LYS A 62 -7.80 -10.92 -7.07
N THR A 63 -8.26 -10.45 -8.23
CA THR A 63 -7.81 -9.20 -8.83
C THR A 63 -8.96 -8.20 -8.89
N PHE A 64 -8.69 -6.95 -8.55
CA PHE A 64 -9.58 -5.81 -8.76
C PHE A 64 -8.85 -4.75 -9.59
N LYS A 65 -9.41 -4.43 -10.77
CA LYS A 65 -8.91 -3.36 -11.63
C LYS A 65 -9.80 -2.13 -11.45
N GLN A 66 -9.18 -1.04 -11.00
CA GLN A 66 -9.82 0.27 -10.96
C GLN A 66 -9.89 0.87 -12.38
N GLU A 67 -10.84 1.77 -12.61
CA GLU A 67 -11.04 2.44 -13.91
C GLU A 67 -9.80 3.21 -14.39
N ASN A 68 -8.96 3.66 -13.45
CA ASN A 68 -7.70 4.35 -13.72
C ASN A 68 -6.55 3.44 -14.18
N GLY A 69 -6.79 2.12 -14.31
CA GLY A 69 -5.78 1.13 -14.69
C GLY A 69 -4.93 0.59 -13.54
N VAL A 70 -5.15 1.00 -12.28
CA VAL A 70 -4.51 0.38 -11.12
C VAL A 70 -5.15 -0.98 -10.88
N VAL A 71 -4.32 -1.99 -10.79
CA VAL A 71 -4.71 -3.37 -10.50
C VAL A 71 -4.22 -3.72 -9.11
N ARG A 72 -5.11 -4.33 -8.31
CA ARG A 72 -4.84 -4.78 -6.95
C ARG A 72 -5.13 -6.27 -6.84
N GLU A 73 -4.24 -6.99 -6.18
CA GLU A 73 -4.32 -8.43 -5.98
C GLU A 73 -4.41 -8.75 -4.48
N PHE A 74 -5.42 -9.52 -4.09
CA PHE A 74 -5.70 -9.85 -2.69
C PHE A 74 -6.03 -11.33 -2.51
N CYS A 75 -5.77 -11.86 -1.32
CA CYS A 75 -6.20 -13.21 -0.95
C CYS A 75 -7.72 -13.26 -0.86
N ASP A 76 -8.36 -14.12 -1.66
CA ASP A 76 -9.84 -14.26 -1.65
C ASP A 76 -10.38 -14.80 -0.32
N ASN A 77 -9.56 -15.52 0.45
CA ASN A 77 -9.96 -16.10 1.73
C ASN A 77 -9.86 -15.11 2.90
N CYS A 78 -8.71 -14.45 3.07
CA CYS A 78 -8.47 -13.58 4.24
C CYS A 78 -8.46 -12.09 3.91
N GLY A 79 -8.70 -11.69 2.66
CA GLY A 79 -8.71 -10.30 2.23
C GLY A 79 -7.35 -9.59 2.21
N ALA A 80 -6.26 -10.30 2.54
CA ALA A 80 -4.94 -9.68 2.60
C ALA A 80 -4.54 -9.12 1.23
N PHE A 81 -4.24 -7.83 1.19
CA PHE A 81 -3.73 -7.15 0.01
C PHE A 81 -2.28 -7.58 -0.22
N ILE A 82 -1.97 -8.12 -1.41
CA ILE A 82 -0.65 -8.72 -1.71
C ILE A 82 0.21 -7.82 -2.57
N CYS A 83 -0.31 -7.37 -3.71
CA CYS A 83 0.42 -6.44 -4.55
C CYS A 83 -0.52 -5.55 -5.38
N GLU A 84 0.03 -4.43 -5.85
CA GLU A 84 -0.60 -3.60 -6.86
C GLU A 84 0.36 -3.25 -7.99
N TYR A 85 -0.19 -2.80 -9.11
CA TYR A 85 0.56 -2.27 -10.26
C TYR A 85 -0.36 -1.41 -11.13
N GLY A 86 0.20 -0.41 -11.80
CA GLY A 86 -0.51 0.30 -12.86
C GLY A 86 -0.43 -0.49 -14.17
N GLU A 87 -1.47 -0.37 -15.00
CA GLU A 87 -1.56 -1.04 -16.31
C GLU A 87 -0.32 -0.81 -17.20
N GLN A 88 0.24 0.41 -17.21
CA GLN A 88 1.44 0.75 -17.99
C GLN A 88 2.74 0.12 -17.47
N ALA A 89 2.73 -0.41 -16.26
CA ALA A 89 3.85 -1.09 -15.62
C ALA A 89 3.55 -2.56 -15.31
N ALA A 90 2.42 -3.08 -15.81
CA ALA A 90 1.94 -4.42 -15.51
C ALA A 90 2.90 -5.51 -15.99
N ASP A 91 3.68 -5.24 -17.03
CA ASP A 91 4.73 -6.09 -17.61
C ASP A 91 6.10 -5.92 -16.96
N LYS A 92 6.27 -4.93 -16.06
CA LYS A 92 7.59 -4.53 -15.54
C LYS A 92 7.74 -4.70 -14.03
N PHE A 93 6.71 -4.35 -13.27
CA PHE A 93 6.86 -4.22 -11.81
C PHE A 93 5.67 -4.76 -11.04
N ARG A 94 5.94 -5.11 -9.78
CA ARG A 94 4.94 -5.30 -8.74
C ARG A 94 5.28 -4.42 -7.54
N TYR A 95 4.27 -3.81 -6.96
CA TYR A 95 4.35 -3.07 -5.71
C TYR A 95 3.75 -3.97 -4.63
N ILE A 96 4.60 -4.71 -3.93
CA ILE A 96 4.19 -5.72 -2.95
C ILE A 96 3.91 -5.03 -1.62
N MET A 97 2.86 -5.44 -0.91
CA MET A 97 2.56 -4.88 0.41
C MET A 97 3.67 -5.25 1.38
N TRP A 98 4.37 -4.26 1.92
CA TRP A 98 5.56 -4.50 2.73
C TRP A 98 5.29 -5.44 3.93
N GLY A 99 4.10 -5.33 4.52
CA GLY A 99 3.69 -6.15 5.66
C GLY A 99 3.50 -7.65 5.35
N THR A 100 3.44 -8.06 4.09
CA THR A 100 3.26 -9.48 3.72
C THR A 100 4.58 -10.24 3.56
N PHE A 101 5.73 -9.55 3.61
CA PHE A 101 7.04 -10.21 3.59
C PHE A 101 7.35 -10.89 4.92
N ASP A 102 7.98 -12.07 4.86
CA ASP A 102 8.42 -12.80 6.05
C ASP A 102 9.61 -12.11 6.74
N GLU A 103 10.58 -11.61 5.96
CA GLU A 103 11.76 -10.84 6.43
C GLU A 103 11.65 -9.35 6.06
N ARG A 104 10.54 -8.70 6.40
CA ARG A 104 10.21 -7.32 5.98
C ARG A 104 11.27 -6.25 6.30
N GLU A 105 12.03 -6.39 7.38
CA GLU A 105 13.11 -5.47 7.77
C GLU A 105 14.29 -5.44 6.79
N ARG A 106 14.37 -6.41 5.86
CA ARG A 106 15.32 -6.37 4.73
C ARG A 106 15.03 -5.23 3.74
N PHE A 107 13.82 -4.68 3.79
CA PHE A 107 13.32 -3.70 2.83
C PHE A 107 12.86 -2.42 3.53
N PRO A 108 13.74 -1.68 4.23
CA PRO A 108 13.35 -0.42 4.87
C PRO A 108 12.91 0.62 3.83
N PRO A 109 12.01 1.55 4.18
CA PRO A 109 11.64 2.65 3.30
C PRO A 109 12.85 3.44 2.80
N LYS A 110 12.84 3.79 1.51
CA LYS A 110 13.85 4.63 0.85
C LYS A 110 13.27 5.95 0.35
N GLY A 111 11.96 6.12 0.48
CA GLY A 111 11.31 7.39 0.17
C GLY A 111 9.85 7.45 0.55
N GLU A 112 9.34 8.68 0.51
CA GLU A 112 7.95 9.05 0.71
C GLU A 112 7.47 9.84 -0.50
N PHE A 113 6.27 9.50 -0.95
CA PHE A 113 5.62 10.14 -2.09
C PHE A 113 4.29 10.73 -1.67
N PHE A 114 3.87 11.78 -2.37
CA PHE A 114 2.65 12.52 -2.10
C PHE A 114 2.66 13.22 -0.74
N CYS A 115 3.84 13.62 -0.24
CA CYS A 115 4.02 14.15 1.12
C CYS A 115 3.16 15.38 1.44
N LYS A 116 2.68 16.12 0.44
CA LYS A 116 1.69 17.20 0.61
C LYS A 116 0.39 16.70 1.28
N TYR A 117 0.06 15.43 1.09
CA TYR A 117 -1.13 14.76 1.63
C TYR A 117 -0.81 13.95 2.90
N ARG A 118 0.41 14.06 3.45
CA ARG A 118 0.75 13.45 4.75
C ARG A 118 -0.18 14.01 5.83
N GLU A 119 -0.62 13.14 6.73
CA GLU A 119 -1.37 13.58 7.90
C GLU A 119 -0.52 14.51 8.77
N THR A 120 -1.09 15.62 9.24
CA THR A 120 -0.33 16.68 9.94
C THR A 120 0.27 16.23 11.28
N TRP A 121 -0.28 15.19 11.88
CA TRP A 121 0.21 14.59 13.12
C TRP A 121 1.30 13.53 12.91
N MET A 122 1.56 13.12 11.66
CA MET A 122 2.53 12.08 11.35
C MET A 122 3.90 12.70 11.05
N PRO A 123 4.97 12.28 11.72
CA PRO A 123 6.33 12.74 11.40
C PRO A 123 6.82 12.17 10.06
N GLU A 124 7.89 12.77 9.55
CA GLU A 124 8.63 12.25 8.40
C GLU A 124 9.49 11.05 8.79
N VAL A 125 9.67 10.14 7.84
CA VAL A 125 10.69 9.10 7.98
C VAL A 125 12.05 9.78 7.81
N PRO A 126 12.96 9.69 8.79
CA PRO A 126 14.26 10.35 8.69
C PRO A 126 15.08 9.74 7.56
N ASP A 127 15.93 10.57 6.94
CA ASP A 127 16.96 10.16 5.96
C ASP A 127 16.45 9.44 4.70
N VAL A 128 15.18 9.64 4.32
CA VAL A 128 14.63 9.12 3.06
C VAL A 128 14.29 10.23 2.07
N PHE A 129 14.15 9.86 0.79
CA PHE A 129 13.77 10.81 -0.26
C PHE A 129 12.29 11.22 -0.12
N HIS A 130 12.00 12.52 -0.17
CA HIS A 130 10.63 13.03 -0.05
C HIS A 130 10.16 13.71 -1.35
N LYS A 131 8.96 13.37 -1.83
CA LYS A 131 8.37 13.98 -3.02
C LYS A 131 6.92 14.37 -2.80
N ASN A 132 6.64 15.66 -2.90
CA ASN A 132 5.32 16.21 -2.63
C ASN A 132 4.24 15.75 -3.61
N GLU A 133 4.56 15.62 -4.90
CA GLU A 133 3.62 15.20 -5.94
C GLU A 133 4.36 14.46 -7.07
N ILE A 134 3.68 13.54 -7.77
CA ILE A 134 4.14 12.94 -9.02
C ILE A 134 3.09 13.25 -10.08
N LYS A 135 3.52 13.67 -11.28
CA LYS A 135 2.65 14.12 -12.39
C LYS A 135 1.54 13.13 -12.81
N ASP A 136 1.63 11.86 -12.43
CA ASP A 136 0.77 10.78 -12.96
C ASP A 136 -0.15 10.08 -11.93
N CYS A 137 -0.15 10.47 -10.65
CA CYS A 137 -1.16 9.92 -9.73
C CYS A 137 -2.43 10.78 -9.78
N ARG A 138 -3.42 10.32 -10.56
CA ARG A 138 -4.74 10.96 -10.68
C ARG A 138 -5.57 10.97 -9.39
N TYR A 139 -5.00 10.55 -8.25
CA TYR A 139 -5.65 10.43 -6.95
C TYR A 139 -4.87 11.13 -5.83
N SER A 140 -4.09 12.16 -6.20
CA SER A 140 -4.02 13.35 -5.35
C SER A 140 -5.48 13.71 -5.00
N ASP A 141 -5.79 14.01 -3.73
CA ASP A 141 -7.13 13.95 -3.10
C ASP A 141 -8.34 14.54 -3.86
N HIS A 142 -8.14 15.22 -4.99
CA HIS A 142 -9.14 15.81 -5.87
C HIS A 142 -9.75 14.88 -6.93
N GLY A 143 -9.17 13.70 -7.20
CA GLY A 143 -9.68 12.76 -8.23
C GLY A 143 -10.75 11.79 -7.74
N TYR A 144 -10.85 11.58 -6.43
CA TYR A 144 -12.00 10.99 -5.77
C TYR A 144 -12.70 12.17 -5.10
N GLN A 145 -13.55 12.88 -5.84
CA GLN A 145 -14.44 13.82 -5.19
C GLN A 145 -15.32 13.02 -4.22
N ASP A 146 -14.87 12.90 -2.98
CA ASP A 146 -15.76 12.95 -1.84
C ASP A 146 -16.51 14.27 -2.00
N SER A 147 -17.63 14.26 -2.72
CA SER A 147 -18.53 15.39 -2.67
C SER A 147 -18.79 15.65 -1.17
N PRO A 148 -18.56 16.87 -0.66
CA PRO A 148 -18.78 17.19 0.75
C PRO A 148 -20.21 16.90 1.25
N ASN A 149 -21.11 16.57 0.32
CA ASN A 149 -22.53 16.31 0.53
C ASN A 149 -22.87 14.83 0.76
N PHE A 150 -21.98 13.86 0.55
CA PHE A 150 -22.35 12.43 0.74
C PHE A 150 -22.17 11.93 2.18
N ILE A 151 -21.17 12.42 2.92
CA ILE A 151 -20.93 11.96 4.31
C ILE A 151 -21.73 12.79 5.34
N ARG A 152 -22.23 13.98 4.96
CA ARG A 152 -22.96 14.87 5.88
C ARG A 152 -24.39 14.44 6.23
N SER A 153 -24.92 13.36 5.65
CA SER A 153 -26.32 12.98 5.89
C SER A 153 -26.56 11.90 6.95
N ASN A 154 -25.55 11.20 7.50
CA ASN A 154 -25.83 10.04 8.35
C ASN A 154 -24.98 9.83 9.62
N PHE A 155 -24.21 10.83 10.06
CA PHE A 155 -23.62 10.80 11.41
C PHE A 155 -24.01 12.06 12.18
N GLN A 156 -25.27 12.09 12.63
CA GLN A 156 -25.65 12.93 13.75
C GLN A 156 -25.09 12.30 15.04
N ASP A 157 -24.12 12.99 15.62
CA ASP A 157 -23.87 13.14 17.06
C ASP A 157 -24.09 11.92 17.97
N HIS A 158 -23.06 11.09 18.09
CA HIS A 158 -22.79 10.41 19.35
C HIS A 158 -21.36 10.72 19.83
N PRO A 159 -21.19 11.61 20.83
CA PRO A 159 -19.88 11.81 21.42
C PRO A 159 -19.48 10.54 22.16
N PHE A 160 -18.39 9.90 21.71
CA PHE A 160 -17.67 8.93 22.52
C PHE A 160 -17.21 9.63 23.81
N ARG A 161 -17.99 9.47 24.88
CA ARG A 161 -17.53 9.79 26.23
C ARG A 161 -16.42 8.79 26.57
N LEU A 162 -15.19 9.28 26.61
CA LEU A 162 -14.11 8.62 27.32
C LEU A 162 -14.56 8.47 28.78
N VAL A 163 -14.88 7.25 29.18
CA VAL A 163 -15.19 6.93 30.57
C VAL A 163 -13.84 6.85 31.29
N SER A 164 -13.50 7.89 32.03
CA SER A 164 -12.40 7.82 33.00
C SER A 164 -12.76 6.77 34.05
N PRO A 165 -11.86 5.83 34.41
CA PRO A 165 -12.11 4.95 35.53
C PRO A 165 -12.04 5.76 36.83
N SER A 166 -12.95 5.48 37.76
CA SER A 166 -12.93 6.01 39.13
C SER A 166 -13.43 4.92 40.09
N PRO A 167 -13.05 4.93 41.37
CA PRO A 167 -11.83 5.49 41.99
C PRO A 167 -10.73 4.44 42.20
#